data_AF-A0A2I3C7H1-F1
#
_entry.id   AF-A0A2I3C7H1-F1
#
_cell.length_a   1.000
_cell.length_b   1.000
_cell.length_c   1.000
_cell.angle_alpha   90.00
_cell.angle_beta   90.00
_cell.angle_gamma   90.00
#
_symmetry.space_group_name_H-M   'P 1'
#
loop_
_entity.id
_entity.type
_entity.pdbx_description
1 polymer ?
#
loop_
_entity_poly.entity_id
_entity_poly.type
_entity_poly.pdbx_seq_one_letter_code
_entity_poly.pdbx_strand_id
1 'polypeptide(L)'
;MNADLSEHGEFLPANYQGGQWYLYASLTFGQENKRKCVEKIAYGSRDGLDTLVFIDDDVKDKMVFKSRLEGAGTLYCTDKFKALCEQNQLNGIMFSSNLTDPFN
;
A
#
# COMPACT_ATOMS: atom_id res chain seq x y z
N MET A 1 22.45 -0.55 -5.83
CA MET A 1 21.41 -0.45 -4.79
C MET A 1 20.08 -0.52 -5.51
N ASN A 2 19.18 -1.43 -5.12
CA ASN A 2 17.90 -1.69 -5.79
C ASN A 2 17.07 -0.40 -5.86
N ALA A 3 16.79 0.06 -7.08
CA ALA A 3 16.03 1.28 -7.34
C ALA A 3 14.54 1.14 -6.98
N ASP A 4 14.05 -0.10 -6.84
CA ASP A 4 12.64 -0.45 -6.82
C ASP A 4 11.79 0.30 -5.77
N LEU A 5 12.28 0.48 -4.52
CA LEU A 5 11.52 1.20 -3.48
C LEU A 5 12.00 2.64 -3.28
N SER A 6 13.28 2.90 -3.49
CA SER A 6 13.88 4.22 -3.24
C SER A 6 13.36 5.30 -4.19
N GLU A 7 12.81 4.92 -5.35
CA GLU A 7 12.15 5.85 -6.28
C GLU A 7 10.72 6.23 -5.83
N HIS A 8 10.15 5.52 -4.86
CA HIS A 8 8.74 5.64 -4.48
C HIS A 8 8.52 6.05 -3.03
N GLY A 9 9.59 6.20 -2.25
CA GLY A 9 9.51 6.52 -0.83
C GLY A 9 10.87 6.78 -0.19
N GLU A 10 10.84 6.95 1.12
CA GLU A 10 12.02 7.25 1.92
C GLU A 10 12.22 6.19 3.01
N PHE A 11 13.47 5.84 3.27
CA PHE A 11 13.88 5.00 4.39
C PHE A 11 14.36 5.88 5.53
N LEU A 12 13.52 6.04 6.55
CA LEU A 12 13.83 6.83 7.73
C LEU A 12 14.60 5.96 8.73
N PRO A 13 15.84 6.32 9.10
CA PRO A 13 16.63 5.53 10.03
C PRO A 13 16.00 5.53 11.43
N ALA A 14 15.96 4.37 12.06
CA ALA A 14 15.48 4.17 13.42
C ALA A 14 16.44 3.25 14.18
N ASN A 15 16.66 3.51 15.47
CA ASN A 15 17.42 2.62 16.34
C ASN A 15 16.45 1.80 17.19
N TYR A 16 16.58 0.48 17.14
CA TYR A 16 15.76 -0.41 17.95
C TYR A 16 16.59 -1.56 18.49
N GLN A 17 16.57 -1.75 19.81
CA GLN A 17 17.35 -2.76 20.54
C GLN A 17 18.86 -2.79 20.19
N GLY A 18 19.45 -1.61 19.97
CA GLY A 18 20.87 -1.48 19.61
C GLY A 18 21.22 -1.80 18.15
N GLY A 19 20.23 -2.15 17.33
CA GLY A 19 20.38 -2.31 15.88
C GLY A 19 19.89 -1.09 15.09
N GLN A 20 20.42 -0.93 13.88
CA GLN A 20 19.94 0.04 12.89
C GLN A 20 18.79 -0.58 12.10
N TRP A 21 17.65 0.10 12.10
CA TRP A 21 16.43 -0.24 11.38
C TRP A 21 16.02 0.94 10.49
N TYR A 22 15.02 0.69 9.64
CA TYR A 22 14.43 1.71 8.79
C TYR A 22 12.92 1.61 8.78
N LEU A 23 12.24 2.75 8.92
CA LEU A 23 10.83 2.90 8.61
C LEU A 23 10.72 3.32 7.15
N TYR A 24 10.03 2.53 6.34
CA TYR A 24 9.75 2.90 4.96
C TYR A 24 8.48 3.75 4.89
N ALA A 25 8.59 4.95 4.35
CA ALA A 25 7.47 5.85 4.08
C ALA A 25 7.25 5.93 2.56
N SER A 26 6.18 5.29 2.05
CA SER A 26 5.78 5.48 0.66
C SER A 26 5.30 6.92 0.44
N LEU A 27 5.84 7.58 -0.58
CA LEU A 27 5.45 8.93 -1.00
C LEU A 27 4.57 8.91 -2.26
N THR A 28 4.33 7.72 -2.83
CA THR A 28 3.53 7.54 -4.05
C THR A 28 2.09 7.20 -3.74
N PHE A 29 1.20 7.62 -4.63
CA PHE A 29 -0.23 7.35 -4.56
C PHE A 29 -0.67 6.62 -5.81
N GLY A 30 -1.54 5.63 -5.66
CA GLY A 30 -2.28 5.03 -6.78
C GLY A 30 -3.48 5.89 -7.11
N GLN A 31 -3.77 6.09 -8.39
CA GLN A 31 -4.92 6.81 -8.86
C GLN A 31 -6.16 5.92 -8.74
N GLU A 32 -7.11 6.33 -7.91
CA GLU A 32 -8.36 5.60 -7.73
C GLU A 32 -9.31 5.83 -8.91
N ASN A 33 -9.93 4.75 -9.38
CA ASN A 33 -11.02 4.81 -10.33
C ASN A 33 -12.31 5.20 -9.59
N LYS A 34 -12.54 6.51 -9.45
CA LYS A 34 -13.69 7.07 -8.74
C LYS A 34 -15.06 6.60 -9.24
N ARG A 35 -15.16 6.11 -10.47
CA ARG A 35 -16.42 5.56 -11.03
C ARG A 35 -16.70 4.12 -10.56
N LYS A 36 -15.67 3.42 -10.11
CA LYS A 36 -15.74 2.03 -9.64
C LYS A 36 -15.58 1.91 -8.12
N CYS A 37 -15.11 2.95 -7.45
CA CYS A 37 -15.08 2.99 -6.00
C CYS A 37 -16.49 3.22 -5.44
N VAL A 38 -16.81 2.59 -4.32
CA VAL A 38 -18.10 2.71 -3.62
C VAL A 38 -17.83 3.16 -2.20
N GLU A 39 -18.42 4.30 -1.82
CA GLU A 39 -18.33 4.80 -0.45
C GLU A 39 -19.14 3.92 0.51
N LYS A 40 -18.53 3.61 1.64
CA LYS A 40 -19.22 2.94 2.74
C LYS A 40 -19.89 4.01 3.62
N ILE A 41 -21.18 3.86 3.85
CA ILE A 41 -21.95 4.72 4.74
C ILE A 41 -22.37 3.91 5.97
N ALA A 42 -21.92 4.33 7.15
CA ALA A 42 -22.31 3.74 8.43
C ALA A 42 -22.85 4.84 9.36
N TYR A 43 -23.97 4.56 10.03
CA TYR A 43 -24.61 5.51 10.96
C TYR A 43 -24.88 6.90 10.34
N GLY A 44 -25.20 6.94 9.05
CA GLY A 44 -25.48 8.19 8.32
C GLY A 44 -24.24 9.03 7.99
N SER A 45 -23.03 8.52 8.21
CA SER A 45 -21.76 9.19 7.89
C SER A 45 -20.88 8.31 7.00
N ARG A 46 -19.92 8.93 6.30
CA ARG A 46 -18.91 8.19 5.53
C ARG A 46 -17.98 7.42 6.47
N ASP A 47 -17.81 6.13 6.22
CA ASP A 47 -17.03 5.18 7.00
C ASP A 47 -16.08 4.37 6.08
N GLY A 48 -15.32 5.09 5.24
CA GLY A 48 -14.38 4.48 4.27
C GLY A 48 -15.03 4.09 2.94
N LEU A 49 -14.60 2.96 2.38
CA LEU A 49 -15.07 2.42 1.09
C LEU A 49 -15.51 0.96 1.24
N ASP A 50 -16.62 0.60 0.58
CA ASP A 50 -17.01 -0.81 0.38
C ASP A 50 -16.24 -1.42 -0.80
N THR A 51 -15.82 -0.58 -1.75
CA THR A 51 -15.05 -1.01 -2.92
C THR A 51 -14.02 0.05 -3.25
N LEU A 52 -12.75 -0.37 -3.32
CA LEU A 52 -11.63 0.44 -3.79
C LEU A 52 -11.09 -0.19 -5.07
N VAL A 53 -10.95 0.61 -6.12
CA VAL A 53 -10.38 0.17 -7.39
C VAL A 53 -9.37 1.21 -7.85
N PHE A 54 -8.15 0.78 -8.17
CA PHE A 54 -7.13 1.63 -8.79
C PHE A 54 -7.21 1.57 -10.32
N ILE A 55 -6.60 2.54 -11.00
CA ILE A 55 -6.39 2.48 -12.45
C ILE A 55 -5.11 1.67 -12.69
N ASP A 56 -5.25 0.49 -13.32
CA ASP A 56 -4.14 -0.45 -13.54
C ASP A 56 -2.94 0.21 -14.23
N ASP A 57 -3.18 1.02 -15.26
CA ASP A 57 -2.11 1.71 -15.99
C ASP A 57 -1.32 2.72 -15.15
N ASP A 58 -1.93 3.27 -14.10
CA ASP A 58 -1.25 4.18 -13.18
C ASP A 58 -0.44 3.42 -12.11
N VAL A 59 -0.90 2.25 -11.67
CA VAL A 59 -0.27 1.51 -10.57
C VAL A 59 0.70 0.41 -11.01
N LYS A 60 0.66 -0.04 -12.27
CA LYS A 60 1.43 -1.19 -12.77
C LYS A 60 2.95 -1.13 -12.50
N ASP A 61 3.51 0.07 -12.53
CA ASP A 61 4.94 0.29 -12.34
C ASP A 61 5.31 0.66 -10.88
N LYS A 62 4.32 0.81 -10.00
CA LYS A 62 4.53 1.15 -8.59
C LYS A 62 4.74 -0.12 -7.76
N MET A 63 5.76 -0.12 -6.91
CA MET A 63 6.00 -1.22 -5.96
C MET A 63 5.03 -1.16 -4.78
N VAL A 64 5.02 -0.02 -4.07
CA VAL A 64 4.20 0.20 -2.87
C VAL A 64 3.66 1.63 -2.88
N PHE A 65 2.35 1.80 -2.78
CA PHE A 65 1.67 3.08 -2.92
C PHE A 65 0.49 3.21 -1.96
N LYS A 66 -0.08 4.42 -1.87
CA LYS A 66 -1.19 4.76 -0.96
C LYS A 66 -2.45 5.14 -1.74
N SER A 67 -3.60 5.05 -1.08
CA SER A 67 -4.88 5.62 -1.53
C SER A 67 -5.12 6.97 -0.85
N ARG A 68 -5.52 7.98 -1.63
CA ARG A 68 -6.04 9.26 -1.13
C ARG A 68 -7.45 9.10 -0.57
N LEU A 69 -8.28 8.23 -1.15
CA LEU A 69 -9.64 8.00 -0.67
C LEU A 69 -9.69 7.30 0.70
N GLU A 70 -8.66 6.51 1.03
CA GLU A 70 -8.47 5.82 2.32
C GLU A 70 -7.49 6.56 3.25
N GLY A 71 -7.34 7.88 3.07
CA GLY A 71 -6.58 8.72 4.01
C GLY A 71 -5.08 8.40 4.13
N ALA A 72 -4.51 7.67 3.16
CA ALA A 72 -3.11 7.26 3.14
C ALA A 72 -2.65 6.36 4.31
N GLY A 73 -3.58 5.73 5.04
CA GLY A 73 -3.28 4.88 6.19
C GLY A 73 -2.82 3.45 5.84
N THR A 74 -3.26 2.94 4.69
CA THR A 74 -2.95 1.59 4.21
C THR A 74 -1.97 1.64 3.04
N LEU A 75 -1.02 0.69 3.01
CA LEU A 75 -0.13 0.45 1.88
C LEU A 75 -0.72 -0.60 0.95
N TYR A 76 -0.67 -0.31 -0.34
CA TYR A 76 -1.08 -1.18 -1.43
C TYR A 76 0.14 -1.54 -2.27
N CYS A 77 0.09 -2.68 -2.94
CA CYS A 77 1.17 -3.14 -3.78
C CYS A 77 0.63 -3.91 -4.99
N THR A 78 1.48 -4.07 -6.00
CA THR A 78 1.21 -4.95 -7.15
C THR A 78 1.75 -6.35 -6.88
N ASP A 79 1.33 -7.32 -7.69
CA ASP A 79 1.86 -8.69 -7.64
C ASP A 79 3.39 -8.73 -7.85
N LYS A 80 3.96 -7.73 -8.53
CA LYS A 80 5.41 -7.58 -8.70
C LYS A 80 6.13 -7.46 -7.36
N PHE A 81 5.62 -6.62 -6.45
CA PHE A 81 6.22 -6.44 -5.13
C PHE A 81 6.04 -7.69 -4.26
N LYS A 82 4.84 -8.29 -4.28
CA LYS A 82 4.57 -9.55 -3.57
C LYS A 82 5.54 -10.66 -4.00
N ALA A 83 5.72 -10.85 -5.30
CA ALA A 83 6.64 -11.85 -5.84
C ALA A 83 8.09 -11.60 -5.39
N LEU A 84 8.54 -10.35 -5.34
CA LEU A 84 9.88 -10.01 -4.83
C LEU A 84 10.03 -10.36 -3.36
N CYS A 85 9.03 -10.08 -2.53
CA CYS A 85 9.06 -10.45 -1.12
C CYS A 85 9.11 -11.98 -0.93
N GLU A 86 8.29 -12.72 -1.66
CA GLU A 86 8.25 -14.18 -1.62
C GLU A 86 9.57 -14.81 -2.07
N GLN A 87 10.15 -14.32 -3.18
CA GLN A 87 11.44 -14.78 -3.70
C GLN A 87 12.59 -14.57 -2.71
N ASN A 88 12.55 -13.46 -1.95
CA ASN A 88 13.55 -13.15 -0.92
C ASN A 88 13.20 -13.74 0.44
N GLN A 89 12.13 -14.54 0.55
CA GLN A 89 11.69 -15.20 1.79
C GLN A 89 11.49 -14.19 2.93
N LEU A 90 10.99 -13.00 2.61
CA LEU A 90 10.69 -11.97 3.59
C LEU A 90 9.46 -12.40 4.41
N ASN A 91 9.69 -12.58 5.71
CA ASN A 91 8.65 -12.99 6.66
C ASN A 91 8.10 -11.77 7.41
N GLY A 92 6.93 -11.93 8.04
CA GLY A 92 6.33 -10.87 8.87
C GLY A 92 5.51 -9.83 8.11
N ILE A 93 5.26 -10.05 6.82
CA ILE A 93 4.29 -9.30 6.02
C ILE A 93 3.16 -10.22 5.56
N MET A 94 1.97 -9.68 5.43
CA MET A 94 0.79 -10.37 4.92
C MET A 94 0.23 -9.59 3.75
N PHE A 95 -0.21 -10.30 2.72
CA PHE A 95 -0.86 -9.73 1.54
C PHE A 95 -2.32 -10.13 1.53
N SER A 96 -3.20 -9.15 1.32
CA SER A 96 -4.63 -9.38 1.10
C SER A 96 -5.03 -8.89 -0.28
N SER A 97 -5.88 -9.66 -0.96
CA SER A 97 -6.56 -9.21 -2.17
C SER A 97 -7.78 -8.34 -1.87
N ASN A 98 -8.23 -8.28 -0.61
CA ASN A 98 -9.28 -7.38 -0.18
C ASN A 98 -8.67 -6.01 0.15
N LEU A 99 -8.98 -5.03 -0.69
CA LEU A 99 -8.38 -3.69 -0.61
C LEU A 99 -9.00 -2.80 0.48
N THR A 100 -10.19 -3.13 0.97
CA THR A 100 -10.92 -2.31 1.98
C THR A 100 -11.01 -3.01 3.34
N ASP A 101 -10.77 -4.32 3.39
CA ASP A 101 -10.75 -5.08 4.64
C ASP A 101 -9.66 -6.18 4.60
N PRO A 102 -8.40 -5.82 4.89
CA PRO A 102 -7.26 -6.72 4.72
C PRO A 102 -7.19 -7.85 5.76
N PHE A 103 -8.04 -7.84 6.78
CA PHE A 103 -8.04 -8.82 7.88
C PHE A 103 -9.23 -9.80 7.82
N ASN A 104 -10.12 -9.64 6.85
CA ASN A 104 -11.25 -10.54 6.60
C ASN A 104 -10.88 -11.71 5.67
#